data_AF-A0A2G8KI96-F1
#
_entry.id   AF-A0A2G8KI96-F1
#
_cell.length_a   1.000
_cell.length_b   1.000
_cell.length_c   1.000
_cell.angle_alpha   90.00
_cell.angle_beta   90.00
_cell.angle_gamma   90.00
#
_symmetry.space_group_name_H-M   'P 1'
#
loop_
_entity.id
_entity.type
_entity.pdbx_description
1 polymer ?
#
loop_
_entity_poly.entity_id
_entity_poly.type
_entity_poly.pdbx_seq_one_letter_code
_entity_poly.pdbx_strand_id
1 'polypeptide(L)'
;MSQVLKDKTFLNTFWSLAEDELDNRVKGGSTLVNILIEQQRIHEKGDVSEKLSPAVKYALKRLVRGLASPRQSARQGFASTLTEVLDRIRAIHLTDVFELMDLELDIESKTIEARELIFGNIFAYHAIIQTQRITREKGSIVNRVVREMKKLSKQKSYLHDISYLALIDLVKKIPENVFSKHVWPDVKSEFRGWDQSKPNAVALLSVCRERFPKYFFQVTRCTCYITPSFRF
;
A
#
# COMPACT_ATOMS: atom_id res chain seq x y z
N MET A 1 28.89 10.99 -6.41
CA MET A 1 28.16 10.42 -5.26
C MET A 1 27.74 11.57 -4.36
N SER A 2 26.43 11.83 -4.20
CA SER A 2 25.89 13.00 -3.49
C SER A 2 26.46 13.13 -2.06
N GLN A 3 26.81 14.36 -1.64
CA GLN A 3 27.37 14.67 -0.31
C GLN A 3 26.43 14.23 0.81
N VAL A 4 25.11 14.25 0.58
CA VAL A 4 24.08 13.82 1.55
C VAL A 4 24.14 12.33 1.85
N LEU A 5 24.59 11.50 0.90
CA LEU A 5 24.74 10.06 1.14
C LEU A 5 25.89 9.73 2.11
N LYS A 6 26.76 10.71 2.41
CA LYS A 6 27.81 10.60 3.43
C LYS A 6 27.42 11.30 4.75
N ASP A 7 26.28 11.98 4.79
CA ASP A 7 25.81 12.67 5.99
C ASP A 7 25.32 11.66 7.03
N LYS A 8 25.95 11.70 8.21
CA LYS A 8 25.58 10.85 9.34
C LYS A 8 24.14 11.12 9.80
N THR A 9 23.68 12.36 9.72
CA THR A 9 22.31 12.73 10.11
C THR A 9 21.30 12.02 9.22
N PHE A 10 21.50 12.07 7.90
CA PHE A 10 20.66 11.36 6.94
C PHE A 10 20.68 9.83 7.13
N LEU A 11 21.84 9.24 7.41
CA LEU A 11 21.92 7.79 7.63
C LEU A 11 21.30 7.37 8.98
N ASN A 12 21.42 8.22 10.00
CA ASN A 12 20.87 7.98 11.34
C ASN A 12 19.34 7.93 11.36
N THR A 13 18.65 8.65 10.46
CA THR A 13 17.18 8.59 10.42
C THR A 13 16.68 7.17 10.18
N PHE A 14 17.38 6.35 9.37
CA PHE A 14 16.97 4.95 9.13
C PHE A 14 17.10 4.07 10.37
N TRP A 15 18.07 4.35 11.25
CA TRP A 15 18.16 3.68 12.55
C TRP A 15 17.00 4.11 13.45
N SER A 16 16.68 5.41 13.47
CA SER A 16 15.54 5.93 14.21
C SER A 16 14.20 5.31 13.78
N LEU A 17 14.03 4.94 12.49
CA LEU A 17 12.83 4.23 12.03
C LEU A 17 12.65 2.83 12.63
N ALA A 18 13.75 2.22 13.07
CA ALA A 18 13.77 0.89 13.66
C ALA A 18 13.76 0.89 15.20
N GLU A 19 13.71 2.07 15.82
CA GLU A 19 13.59 2.21 17.28
C GLU A 19 12.26 1.67 17.80
N ASP A 20 12.23 1.19 19.04
CA ASP A 20 11.02 0.64 19.65
C ASP A 20 10.11 1.74 20.25
N GLU A 21 10.67 2.89 20.57
CA GLU A 21 9.93 4.08 21.01
C GLU A 21 9.26 4.80 19.83
N LEU A 22 7.95 5.07 19.96
CA LEU A 22 7.15 5.72 18.91
C LEU A 22 7.69 7.12 18.57
N ASP A 23 8.01 7.92 19.58
CA ASP A 23 8.48 9.30 19.40
C ASP A 23 9.79 9.35 18.60
N ASN A 24 10.69 8.41 18.84
CA ASN A 24 11.95 8.32 18.10
C ASN A 24 11.70 7.96 16.63
N ARG A 25 10.79 7.03 16.35
CA ARG A 25 10.39 6.69 14.98
C ARG A 25 9.77 7.87 14.26
N VAL A 26 8.84 8.58 14.91
CA VAL A 26 8.15 9.74 14.33
C VAL A 26 9.13 10.88 14.03
N LYS A 27 10.03 11.20 14.98
CA LYS A 27 11.08 12.21 14.78
C LYS A 27 12.03 11.82 13.65
N GLY A 28 12.47 10.56 13.61
CA GLY A 28 13.33 10.02 12.56
C GLY A 28 12.69 10.08 11.17
N GLY A 29 11.42 9.65 11.06
CA GLY A 29 10.66 9.67 9.81
C GLY A 29 10.41 11.09 9.31
N SER A 30 9.97 12.00 10.18
CA SER A 30 9.76 13.41 9.83
C SER A 30 11.05 14.06 9.33
N THR A 31 12.17 13.82 10.03
CA THR A 31 13.49 14.31 9.62
C THR A 31 13.89 13.77 8.25
N LEU A 32 13.73 12.46 8.01
CA LEU A 32 14.03 11.85 6.72
C LEU A 32 13.18 12.47 5.59
N VAL A 33 11.87 12.58 5.79
CA VAL A 33 10.94 13.15 4.80
C VAL A 33 11.36 14.57 4.43
N ASN A 34 11.68 15.41 5.42
CA ASN A 34 12.10 16.80 5.17
C ASN A 34 13.41 16.88 4.39
N ILE A 35 14.41 16.04 4.75
CA ILE A 35 15.66 15.94 4.00
C ILE A 35 15.38 15.55 2.55
N LEU A 36 14.54 14.54 2.32
CA LEU A 36 14.24 14.03 0.97
C LEU A 36 13.49 15.04 0.10
N ILE A 37 12.54 15.77 0.67
CA ILE A 37 11.83 16.85 -0.04
C ILE A 37 12.83 17.92 -0.48
N GLU A 38 13.70 18.36 0.43
CA GLU A 38 14.68 19.40 0.11
C GLU A 38 15.69 18.91 -0.94
N GLN A 39 16.18 17.68 -0.82
CA GLN A 39 17.07 17.08 -1.81
C GLN A 39 16.41 16.95 -3.18
N GLN A 40 15.13 16.54 -3.24
CA GLN A 40 14.39 16.50 -4.49
C GLN A 40 14.22 17.89 -5.09
N ARG A 41 13.88 18.89 -4.26
CA ARG A 41 13.69 20.28 -4.71
C ARG A 41 14.96 20.91 -5.26
N ILE A 42 16.12 20.62 -4.66
CA ILE A 42 17.42 21.06 -5.16
C ILE A 42 17.73 20.36 -6.49
N HIS A 43 17.48 19.05 -6.56
CA HIS A 43 17.74 18.24 -7.75
C HIS A 43 16.91 18.70 -8.95
N GLU A 44 15.62 19.00 -8.76
CA GLU A 44 14.73 19.51 -9.81
C GLU A 44 15.10 20.91 -10.33
N LYS A 45 15.86 21.68 -9.55
CA LYS A 45 16.40 22.98 -9.98
C LYS A 45 17.71 22.84 -10.76
N GLY A 46 18.43 21.73 -10.57
CA GLY A 46 19.57 21.39 -11.40
C GLY A 46 19.06 20.87 -12.74
N ASP A 47 19.73 21.24 -13.83
CA ASP A 47 19.45 20.67 -15.16
C ASP A 47 19.98 19.22 -15.21
N VAL A 48 19.27 18.31 -14.54
CA VAL A 48 19.67 16.91 -14.37
C VAL A 48 18.68 16.01 -15.09
N SER A 49 19.19 15.05 -15.86
CA SER A 49 18.38 14.10 -16.64
C SER A 49 17.64 13.07 -15.79
N GLU A 50 18.17 12.72 -14.62
CA GLU A 50 17.51 11.77 -13.71
C GLU A 50 16.30 12.41 -13.02
N LYS A 51 15.20 11.67 -12.92
CA LYS A 51 13.96 12.18 -12.32
C LYS A 51 14.03 12.36 -10.79
N LEU A 52 14.74 11.45 -10.11
CA LEU A 52 14.81 11.42 -8.65
C LEU A 52 16.21 11.80 -8.20
N SER A 53 16.29 12.57 -7.12
CA SER A 53 17.58 12.83 -6.49
C SER A 53 18.23 11.51 -6.02
N PRO A 54 19.57 11.43 -5.99
CA PRO A 54 20.27 10.26 -5.47
C PRO A 54 19.87 9.88 -4.04
N ALA A 55 19.54 10.88 -3.22
CA ALA A 55 19.06 10.69 -1.85
C ALA A 55 17.67 10.03 -1.82
N VAL A 56 16.73 10.49 -2.65
CA VAL A 56 15.39 9.89 -2.76
C VAL A 56 15.47 8.46 -3.29
N LYS A 57 16.25 8.21 -4.35
CA LYS A 57 16.43 6.87 -4.92
C LYS A 57 17.01 5.90 -3.87
N TYR A 58 18.01 6.35 -3.11
CA TYR A 58 18.60 5.58 -2.03
C TYR A 58 17.60 5.28 -0.91
N ALA A 59 16.88 6.31 -0.46
CA ALA A 59 15.93 6.19 0.63
C ALA A 59 14.76 5.29 0.24
N LEU A 60 14.20 5.42 -0.96
CA LEU A 60 13.14 4.52 -1.45
C LEU A 60 13.56 3.06 -1.36
N LYS A 61 14.75 2.72 -1.86
CA LYS A 61 15.29 1.35 -1.79
C LYS A 61 15.44 0.87 -0.35
N ARG A 62 15.96 1.71 0.55
CA ARG A 62 16.05 1.36 1.99
C ARG A 62 14.68 1.21 2.65
N LEU A 63 13.75 2.10 2.34
CA LEU A 63 12.40 2.10 2.91
C LEU A 63 11.67 0.81 2.52
N VAL A 64 11.69 0.44 1.24
CA VAL A 64 11.07 -0.80 0.74
C VAL A 64 11.70 -2.04 1.38
N ARG A 65 13.04 -2.13 1.42
CA ARG A 65 13.74 -3.25 2.09
C ARG A 65 13.39 -3.35 3.57
N GLY A 66 13.27 -2.21 4.26
CA GLY A 66 12.96 -2.16 5.69
C GLY A 66 11.58 -2.72 6.05
N LEU A 67 10.65 -2.83 5.08
CA LEU A 67 9.33 -3.42 5.29
C LEU A 67 9.38 -4.93 5.56
N ALA A 68 10.42 -5.61 5.08
CA ALA A 68 10.68 -7.02 5.38
C ALA A 68 11.56 -7.21 6.63
N SER A 69 11.62 -6.23 7.54
CA SER A 69 12.35 -6.41 8.80
C SER A 69 11.66 -7.45 9.69
N PRO A 70 12.43 -8.29 10.42
CA PRO A 70 11.87 -9.16 11.47
C PRO A 70 11.22 -8.36 12.60
N ARG A 71 11.69 -7.12 12.87
CA ARG A 71 11.22 -6.27 13.96
C ARG A 71 9.92 -5.55 13.58
N GLN A 72 8.87 -5.74 14.39
CA GLN A 72 7.57 -5.11 14.15
C GLN A 72 7.63 -3.58 14.20
N SER A 73 8.36 -3.02 15.17
CA SER A 73 8.59 -1.58 15.31
C SER A 73 9.21 -0.98 14.04
N ALA A 74 10.22 -1.65 13.50
CA ALA A 74 10.85 -1.26 12.24
C ALA A 74 9.85 -1.26 11.08
N ARG A 75 9.09 -2.34 10.88
CA ARG A 75 8.09 -2.39 9.78
C ARG A 75 7.13 -1.21 9.82
N GLN A 76 6.66 -0.82 11.02
CA GLN A 76 5.77 0.33 11.20
C GLN A 76 6.47 1.66 10.86
N GLY A 77 7.70 1.88 11.34
CA GLY A 77 8.48 3.09 11.04
C GLY A 77 8.80 3.24 9.55
N PHE A 78 9.21 2.16 8.90
CA PHE A 78 9.47 2.13 7.47
C PHE A 78 8.20 2.33 6.64
N ALA A 79 7.09 1.67 6.97
CA ALA A 79 5.83 1.80 6.22
C ALA A 79 5.20 3.19 6.32
N SER A 80 5.16 3.77 7.53
CA SER A 80 4.64 5.12 7.75
C SER A 80 5.49 6.17 7.02
N THR A 81 6.81 6.07 7.11
CA THR A 81 7.71 6.98 6.42
C THR A 81 7.63 6.84 4.90
N LEU A 82 7.51 5.60 4.38
CA LEU A 82 7.28 5.37 2.96
C LEU A 82 5.97 6.04 2.49
N THR A 83 4.89 5.92 3.28
CA THR A 83 3.61 6.58 2.97
C THR A 83 3.79 8.09 2.80
N GLU A 84 4.45 8.75 3.75
CA GLU A 84 4.70 10.20 3.69
C GLU A 84 5.61 10.59 2.52
N VAL A 85 6.67 9.82 2.24
CA VAL A 85 7.57 10.07 1.11
C VAL A 85 6.80 9.98 -0.21
N LEU A 86 5.98 8.95 -0.38
CA LEU A 86 5.17 8.79 -1.59
C LEU A 86 4.15 9.91 -1.74
N ASP A 87 3.51 10.35 -0.68
CA ASP A 87 2.49 11.40 -0.73
C ASP A 87 3.08 12.79 -1.05
N ARG A 88 4.24 13.11 -0.45
CA ARG A 88 4.87 14.43 -0.58
C ARG A 88 5.76 14.58 -1.81
N ILE A 89 6.39 13.52 -2.29
CA ILE A 89 7.30 13.56 -3.44
C ILE A 89 6.62 12.99 -4.69
N ARG A 90 5.89 13.85 -5.42
CA ARG A 90 5.13 13.47 -6.62
C ARG A 90 6.01 13.00 -7.79
N ALA A 91 7.29 13.34 -7.78
CA ALA A 91 8.27 12.83 -8.74
C ALA A 91 8.43 11.30 -8.66
N ILE A 92 8.02 10.64 -7.57
CA ILE A 92 8.06 9.18 -7.48
C ILE A 92 6.83 8.60 -8.16
N HIS A 93 6.97 7.85 -9.26
CA HIS A 93 5.85 7.14 -9.86
C HIS A 93 5.59 5.81 -9.14
N LEU A 94 4.31 5.44 -8.98
CA LEU A 94 3.95 4.18 -8.35
C LEU A 94 4.38 2.95 -9.18
N THR A 95 4.53 3.10 -10.50
CA THR A 95 5.12 2.06 -11.36
C THR A 95 6.53 1.70 -10.92
N ASP A 96 7.37 2.70 -10.69
CA ASP A 96 8.77 2.52 -10.28
C ASP A 96 8.85 1.93 -8.87
N VAL A 97 7.90 2.31 -7.99
CA VAL A 97 7.77 1.72 -6.64
C VAL A 97 7.42 0.24 -6.75
N PHE A 98 6.50 -0.12 -7.64
CA PHE A 98 6.14 -1.51 -7.82
C PHE A 98 7.28 -2.36 -8.39
N GLU A 99 8.05 -1.84 -9.35
CA GLU A 99 9.26 -2.52 -9.85
C GLU A 99 10.29 -2.71 -8.73
N LEU A 100 10.45 -1.70 -7.89
CA LEU A 100 11.33 -1.79 -6.72
C LEU A 100 10.81 -2.82 -5.71
N MET A 101 9.49 -2.93 -5.50
CA MET A 101 8.89 -3.97 -4.66
C MET A 101 9.13 -5.35 -5.24
N ASP A 102 8.91 -5.56 -6.54
CA ASP A 102 9.14 -6.86 -7.18
C ASP A 102 10.60 -7.30 -7.05
N LEU A 103 11.54 -6.35 -7.07
CA LEU A 103 12.98 -6.62 -6.90
C LEU A 103 13.37 -6.91 -5.45
N GLU A 104 12.88 -6.10 -4.50
CA GLU A 104 13.39 -6.09 -3.12
C GLU A 104 12.53 -6.94 -2.16
N LEU A 105 11.31 -7.29 -2.55
CA LEU A 105 10.34 -8.06 -1.77
C LEU A 105 9.89 -9.33 -2.48
N ASP A 106 10.75 -9.89 -3.34
CA ASP A 106 10.50 -11.18 -4.00
C ASP A 106 10.38 -12.31 -2.97
N ILE A 107 9.20 -12.92 -2.89
CA ILE A 107 8.87 -13.99 -1.92
C ILE A 107 9.69 -15.27 -2.21
N GLU A 108 10.17 -15.46 -3.43
CA GLU A 108 11.00 -16.62 -3.81
C GLU A 108 12.48 -16.44 -3.45
N SER A 109 12.87 -15.27 -2.96
CA SER A 109 14.21 -15.01 -2.47
C SER A 109 14.58 -15.94 -1.31
N LYS A 110 15.77 -16.55 -1.38
CA LYS A 110 16.30 -17.44 -0.34
C LYS A 110 17.03 -16.71 0.79
N THR A 111 17.19 -15.39 0.68
CA THR A 111 18.02 -14.61 1.63
C THR A 111 17.24 -14.08 2.83
N ILE A 112 15.92 -13.92 2.68
CA ILE A 112 15.02 -13.40 3.70
C ILE A 112 13.91 -14.43 3.89
N GLU A 113 13.45 -14.60 5.12
CA GLU A 113 12.35 -15.52 5.42
C GLU A 113 11.08 -15.12 4.64
N ALA A 114 10.44 -16.10 3.99
CA ALA A 114 9.25 -15.85 3.16
C ALA A 114 8.15 -15.09 3.92
N ARG A 115 8.00 -15.35 5.22
CA ARG A 115 7.07 -14.62 6.09
C ARG A 115 7.34 -13.11 6.13
N GLU A 116 8.61 -12.72 6.23
CA GLU A 116 9.03 -11.32 6.30
C GLU A 116 8.81 -10.61 4.97
N LEU A 117 9.10 -11.29 3.86
CA LEU A 117 8.84 -10.79 2.50
C LEU A 117 7.33 -10.60 2.24
N ILE A 118 6.50 -11.53 2.72
CA ILE A 118 5.03 -11.40 2.62
C ILE A 118 4.52 -10.21 3.45
N PHE A 119 5.01 -10.03 4.68
CA PHE A 119 4.68 -8.84 5.47
C PHE A 119 5.16 -7.58 4.77
N GLY A 120 6.37 -7.58 4.23
CA GLY A 120 6.92 -6.45 3.48
C GLY A 120 6.03 -6.03 2.32
N ASN A 121 5.54 -6.99 1.54
CA ASN A 121 4.60 -6.74 0.45
C ASN A 121 3.28 -6.13 0.96
N ILE A 122 2.69 -6.68 2.02
CA ILE A 122 1.45 -6.16 2.60
C ILE A 122 1.64 -4.73 3.10
N PHE A 123 2.72 -4.45 3.84
CA PHE A 123 3.02 -3.11 4.32
C PHE A 123 3.27 -2.13 3.16
N ALA A 124 3.91 -2.57 2.08
CA ALA A 124 4.15 -1.74 0.91
C ALA A 124 2.85 -1.34 0.20
N TYR A 125 1.98 -2.32 -0.10
CA TYR A 125 0.66 -2.04 -0.68
C TYR A 125 -0.20 -1.20 0.26
N HIS A 126 -0.14 -1.47 1.57
CA HIS A 126 -0.86 -0.66 2.56
C HIS A 126 -0.36 0.78 2.56
N ALA A 127 0.96 1.01 2.51
CA ALA A 127 1.54 2.36 2.40
C ALA A 127 1.02 3.10 1.16
N ILE A 128 0.98 2.43 0.01
CA ILE A 128 0.44 2.98 -1.25
C ILE A 128 -1.04 3.33 -1.12
N ILE A 129 -1.85 2.43 -0.54
CA ILE A 129 -3.29 2.65 -0.30
C ILE A 129 -3.51 3.82 0.69
N GLN A 130 -2.60 4.01 1.65
CA GLN A 130 -2.73 5.08 2.63
C GLN A 130 -2.44 6.47 2.07
N THR A 131 -1.68 6.58 0.98
CA THR A 131 -1.48 7.86 0.27
C THR A 131 -2.80 8.44 -0.24
N GLN A 132 -2.86 9.77 -0.39
CA GLN A 132 -3.98 10.42 -1.08
C GLN A 132 -3.86 10.28 -2.60
N ARG A 133 -2.69 9.88 -3.09
CA ARG A 133 -2.37 9.74 -4.51
C ARG A 133 -3.16 8.66 -5.20
N ILE A 134 -3.39 7.51 -4.55
CA ILE A 134 -4.09 6.37 -5.16
C ILE A 134 -5.48 6.72 -5.73
N THR A 135 -6.12 7.77 -5.19
CA THR A 135 -7.42 8.29 -5.67
C THR A 135 -7.36 8.94 -7.05
N ARG A 136 -6.17 9.39 -7.48
CA ARG A 136 -5.94 10.12 -8.74
C ARG A 136 -5.16 9.29 -9.77
N GLU A 137 -4.78 8.07 -9.39
CA GLU A 137 -3.97 7.19 -10.23
C GLU A 137 -4.81 6.44 -11.26
N LYS A 138 -4.13 5.93 -12.30
CA LYS A 138 -4.78 5.17 -13.37
C LYS A 138 -5.38 3.88 -12.83
N GLY A 139 -6.50 3.45 -13.43
CA GLY A 139 -7.17 2.20 -13.04
C GLY A 139 -6.28 0.95 -13.14
N SER A 140 -5.24 0.95 -13.96
CA SER A 140 -4.23 -0.12 -14.03
C SER A 140 -3.42 -0.26 -12.74
N ILE A 141 -3.08 0.86 -12.08
CA ILE A 141 -2.39 0.87 -10.79
C ILE A 141 -3.31 0.27 -9.72
N VAL A 142 -4.56 0.70 -9.67
CA VAL A 142 -5.56 0.17 -8.72
C VAL A 142 -5.80 -1.32 -8.95
N ASN A 143 -5.91 -1.76 -10.21
CA ASN A 143 -6.07 -3.16 -10.54
C ASN A 143 -4.88 -4.01 -10.07
N ARG A 144 -3.64 -3.51 -10.24
CA ARG A 144 -2.46 -4.18 -9.69
C ARG A 144 -2.55 -4.32 -8.18
N VAL A 145 -2.89 -3.26 -7.45
CA VAL A 145 -3.06 -3.31 -5.99
C VAL A 145 -4.11 -4.37 -5.60
N VAL A 146 -5.29 -4.38 -6.22
CA VAL A 146 -6.34 -5.37 -5.92
C VAL A 146 -5.87 -6.79 -6.19
N ARG A 147 -5.24 -7.04 -7.34
CA ARG A 147 -4.73 -8.36 -7.73
C ARG A 147 -3.70 -8.88 -6.74
N GLU A 148 -2.72 -8.06 -6.37
CA GLU A 148 -1.64 -8.47 -5.47
C GLU A 148 -2.15 -8.66 -4.03
N MET A 149 -3.04 -7.78 -3.54
CA MET A 149 -3.69 -7.99 -2.24
C MET A 149 -4.50 -9.29 -2.19
N LYS A 150 -5.24 -9.61 -3.27
CA LYS A 150 -5.94 -10.90 -3.39
C LYS A 150 -4.97 -12.08 -3.41
N LYS A 151 -3.85 -11.99 -4.14
CA LYS A 151 -2.81 -13.02 -4.16
C LYS A 151 -2.24 -13.25 -2.76
N LEU A 152 -1.91 -12.18 -2.03
CA LEU A 152 -1.37 -12.24 -0.67
C LEU A 152 -2.38 -12.83 0.34
N SER A 153 -3.68 -12.50 0.19
CA SER A 153 -4.75 -13.02 1.06
C SER A 153 -4.88 -14.56 1.05
N LYS A 154 -4.40 -15.21 -0.02
CA LYS A 154 -4.46 -16.66 -0.22
C LYS A 154 -3.23 -17.40 0.28
N GLN A 155 -2.16 -16.69 0.64
CA GLN A 155 -0.89 -17.30 1.06
C GLN A 155 -1.02 -18.01 2.41
N LYS A 156 -1.59 -17.34 3.41
CA LYS A 156 -1.83 -17.86 4.77
C LYS A 156 -3.11 -17.28 5.36
N SER A 157 -3.76 -18.03 6.25
CA SER A 157 -5.04 -17.64 6.86
C SER A 157 -4.98 -16.29 7.58
N TYR A 158 -3.92 -16.01 8.35
CA TYR A 158 -3.76 -14.76 9.10
C TYR A 158 -3.54 -13.52 8.21
N LEU A 159 -3.20 -13.70 6.94
CA LEU A 159 -2.98 -12.61 5.97
C LEU A 159 -4.28 -12.20 5.28
N HIS A 160 -5.26 -13.09 5.30
CA HIS A 160 -6.57 -12.86 4.72
C HIS A 160 -7.20 -11.59 5.30
N ASP A 161 -7.25 -11.48 6.62
CA ASP A 161 -7.93 -10.37 7.29
C ASP A 161 -7.27 -9.02 6.99
N ILE A 162 -5.95 -8.97 7.13
CA ILE A 162 -5.17 -7.75 6.84
C ILE A 162 -5.31 -7.34 5.37
N SER A 163 -5.36 -8.31 4.46
CA SER A 163 -5.51 -8.03 3.04
C SER A 163 -6.86 -7.43 2.69
N TYR A 164 -7.93 -7.96 3.29
CA TYR A 164 -9.28 -7.44 3.06
C TYR A 164 -9.50 -6.08 3.72
N LEU A 165 -8.88 -5.81 4.87
CA LEU A 165 -8.90 -4.47 5.48
C LEU A 165 -8.27 -3.43 4.55
N ALA A 166 -7.13 -3.75 3.93
CA ALA A 166 -6.50 -2.87 2.94
C ALA A 166 -7.40 -2.65 1.70
N LEU A 167 -8.08 -3.70 1.23
CA LEU A 167 -9.05 -3.59 0.13
C LEU A 167 -10.25 -2.72 0.50
N ILE A 168 -10.75 -2.83 1.74
CA ILE A 168 -11.81 -1.96 2.26
C ILE A 168 -11.35 -0.50 2.24
N ASP A 169 -10.15 -0.21 2.74
CA ASP A 169 -9.60 1.14 2.73
C ASP A 169 -9.41 1.70 1.31
N LEU A 170 -8.97 0.86 0.37
CA LEU A 170 -8.90 1.21 -1.05
C LEU A 170 -10.30 1.54 -1.60
N VAL A 171 -11.30 0.69 -1.34
CA VAL A 171 -12.69 0.89 -1.76
C VAL A 171 -13.32 2.11 -1.13
N LYS A 172 -12.87 2.59 0.03
CA LYS A 172 -13.33 3.87 0.62
C LYS A 172 -12.75 5.10 -0.09
N LYS A 173 -11.64 4.95 -0.81
CA LYS A 173 -10.89 6.06 -1.42
C LYS A 173 -11.14 6.24 -2.93
N ILE A 174 -11.17 5.16 -3.72
CA ILE A 174 -11.19 5.24 -5.20
C ILE A 174 -12.47 5.83 -5.81
N PRO A 175 -12.42 6.54 -6.95
CA PRO A 175 -13.63 7.04 -7.59
C PRO A 175 -14.48 5.91 -8.21
N GLU A 176 -15.77 6.18 -8.43
CA GLU A 176 -16.75 5.18 -8.87
C GLU A 176 -16.40 4.53 -10.22
N ASN A 177 -15.94 5.32 -11.19
CA ASN A 177 -15.53 4.85 -12.50
C ASN A 177 -14.38 3.82 -12.43
N VAL A 178 -13.44 4.02 -11.50
CA VAL A 178 -12.33 3.10 -11.26
C VAL A 178 -12.84 1.86 -10.55
N PHE A 179 -13.68 2.03 -9.52
CA PHE A 179 -14.29 0.91 -8.80
C PHE A 179 -15.03 -0.03 -9.77
N SER A 180 -15.95 0.49 -10.57
CA SER A 180 -16.83 -0.34 -11.41
C SER A 180 -16.06 -1.14 -12.45
N LYS A 181 -14.98 -0.57 -12.99
CA LYS A 181 -14.19 -1.17 -14.06
C LYS A 181 -13.10 -2.11 -13.55
N HIS A 182 -12.45 -1.77 -12.44
CA HIS A 182 -11.20 -2.41 -12.02
C HIS A 182 -11.27 -3.17 -10.70
N VAL A 183 -12.30 -2.96 -9.89
CA VAL A 183 -12.42 -3.57 -8.55
C VAL A 183 -13.70 -4.41 -8.45
N TRP A 184 -14.82 -3.90 -8.94
CA TRP A 184 -16.11 -4.58 -8.84
C TRP A 184 -16.16 -5.98 -9.47
N PRO A 185 -15.58 -6.24 -10.67
CA PRO A 185 -15.59 -7.58 -11.25
C PRO A 185 -14.97 -8.63 -10.31
N ASP A 186 -13.87 -8.24 -9.65
CA ASP A 186 -13.16 -9.09 -8.70
C ASP A 186 -13.97 -9.32 -7.42
N VAL A 187 -14.48 -8.26 -6.81
CA VAL A 187 -15.30 -8.35 -5.58
C VAL A 187 -16.57 -9.17 -5.82
N LYS A 188 -17.26 -8.93 -6.95
CA LYS A 188 -18.48 -9.65 -7.31
C LYS A 188 -18.23 -11.15 -7.47
N SER A 189 -17.10 -11.54 -8.06
CA SER A 189 -16.75 -12.95 -8.28
C SER A 189 -16.52 -13.75 -6.98
N GLU A 190 -16.22 -13.05 -5.88
CA GLU A 190 -15.96 -13.66 -4.58
C GLU A 190 -17.23 -13.88 -3.75
N PHE A 191 -18.33 -13.20 -4.10
CA PHE A 191 -19.59 -13.36 -3.40
C PHE A 191 -20.25 -14.70 -3.75
N ARG A 192 -20.35 -15.60 -2.77
CA ARG A 192 -20.97 -16.93 -2.92
C ARG A 192 -22.32 -17.06 -2.22
N GLY A 193 -22.96 -15.94 -1.87
CA GLY A 193 -24.13 -15.92 -0.99
C GLY A 193 -23.76 -15.63 0.47
N TRP A 194 -24.75 -15.27 1.27
CA TRP A 194 -24.55 -14.79 2.65
C TRP A 194 -24.05 -15.87 3.61
N ASP A 195 -24.51 -17.11 3.41
CA ASP A 195 -24.19 -18.31 4.18
C ASP A 195 -22.77 -18.85 3.90
N GLN A 196 -22.24 -18.61 2.70
CA GLN A 196 -20.96 -19.15 2.24
C GLN A 196 -19.83 -18.12 2.18
N SER A 197 -20.14 -16.84 2.37
CA SER A 197 -19.14 -15.77 2.32
C SER A 197 -18.44 -15.60 3.67
N LYS A 198 -17.11 -15.48 3.63
CA LYS A 198 -16.31 -15.18 4.83
C LYS A 198 -16.67 -13.80 5.39
N PRO A 199 -16.54 -13.58 6.72
CA PRO A 199 -16.87 -12.29 7.35
C PRO A 199 -16.23 -11.07 6.66
N ASN A 200 -14.97 -11.15 6.24
CA ASN A 200 -14.31 -10.00 5.59
C ASN A 200 -14.81 -9.74 4.17
N ALA A 201 -15.21 -10.79 3.44
CA ALA A 201 -15.82 -10.62 2.13
C ALA A 201 -17.17 -9.91 2.28
N VAL A 202 -17.95 -10.29 3.31
CA VAL A 202 -19.19 -9.60 3.67
C VAL A 202 -18.94 -8.14 4.09
N ALA A 203 -17.90 -7.88 4.89
CA ALA A 203 -17.53 -6.52 5.29
C ALA A 203 -17.14 -5.65 4.08
N LEU A 204 -16.34 -6.18 3.15
CA LEU A 204 -15.98 -5.51 1.90
C LEU A 204 -17.22 -5.21 1.06
N LEU A 205 -18.11 -6.18 0.89
CA LEU A 205 -19.37 -6.01 0.17
C LEU A 205 -20.28 -4.97 0.82
N SER A 206 -20.33 -4.92 2.15
CA SER A 206 -21.11 -3.90 2.88
C SER A 206 -20.61 -2.50 2.55
N VAL A 207 -19.30 -2.29 2.57
CA VAL A 207 -18.68 -0.99 2.23
C VAL A 207 -18.90 -0.65 0.74
N CYS A 208 -18.77 -1.63 -0.15
CA CYS A 208 -19.09 -1.44 -1.56
C CYS A 208 -20.57 -1.05 -1.78
N ARG A 209 -21.50 -1.66 -1.03
CA ARG A 209 -22.94 -1.34 -1.10
C ARG A 209 -23.25 0.05 -0.59
N GLU A 210 -22.64 0.45 0.53
CA GLU A 210 -22.80 1.77 1.12
C GLU A 210 -22.30 2.87 0.17
N ARG A 211 -21.12 2.66 -0.43
CA ARG A 211 -20.50 3.67 -1.29
C ARG A 211 -21.04 3.68 -2.72
N PHE A 212 -21.40 2.53 -3.27
CA PHE A 212 -21.81 2.36 -4.67
C PHE A 212 -23.09 1.50 -4.79
N PRO A 213 -24.23 1.97 -4.24
CA PRO A 213 -25.45 1.16 -4.13
C PRO A 213 -25.98 0.65 -5.48
N LYS A 214 -25.76 1.40 -6.56
CA LYS A 214 -26.26 1.06 -7.90
C LYS A 214 -25.76 -0.28 -8.45
N TYR A 215 -24.60 -0.76 -8.01
CA TYR A 215 -24.04 -2.06 -8.45
C TYR A 215 -24.59 -3.26 -7.68
N PHE A 216 -25.25 -3.03 -6.54
CA PHE A 216 -25.73 -4.10 -5.64
C PHE A 216 -27.19 -4.52 -5.89
N PHE A 217 -27.99 -3.69 -6.55
CA PHE A 217 -29.35 -4.06 -6.99
C PHE A 217 -29.37 -5.17 -8.06
N GLN A 218 -28.22 -5.47 -8.69
CA GLN A 218 -28.09 -6.52 -9.70
C GLN A 218 -27.70 -7.89 -9.13
N VAL A 219 -27.08 -7.94 -7.94
CA VAL A 219 -26.61 -9.19 -7.32
C VAL A 219 -27.75 -9.89 -6.55
N THR A 220 -28.68 -9.10 -6.03
CA THR A 220 -29.82 -9.53 -5.21
C THR A 220 -30.96 -10.19 -6.00
N ARG A 221 -30.95 -10.14 -7.33
CA ARG A 221 -31.96 -10.80 -8.17
C ARG A 221 -31.59 -12.20 -8.66
N CYS A 222 -30.32 -12.62 -8.56
CA CYS A 222 -29.88 -13.92 -9.10
C CYS A 222 -29.79 -15.05 -8.07
N THR A 223 -30.00 -14.76 -6.79
CA THR A 223 -30.17 -15.77 -5.75
C THR A 223 -31.55 -15.63 -5.15
N CYS A 224 -32.47 -16.50 -5.59
CA CYS A 224 -33.81 -16.63 -5.04
C CYS A 224 -33.76 -17.00 -3.55
N TYR A 225 -33.55 -16.05 -2.63
CA TYR A 225 -33.90 -16.11 -1.19
C TYR A 225 -33.80 -14.70 -0.56
N ILE A 226 -34.31 -13.67 -1.24
CA ILE A 226 -34.48 -12.35 -0.61
C ILE A 226 -35.95 -12.16 -0.32
N THR A 227 -36.33 -12.46 0.92
CA THR A 227 -37.52 -11.87 1.52
C THR A 227 -37.37 -10.34 1.49
N PRO A 228 -38.42 -9.59 1.13
CA PRO A 228 -38.36 -8.15 0.89
C PRO A 228 -38.36 -7.32 2.19
N SER A 229 -37.68 -7.78 3.25
CA SER A 229 -37.90 -7.24 4.59
C SER A 229 -36.64 -7.08 5.42
N PHE A 230 -35.58 -6.44 4.91
CA PHE A 230 -34.59 -5.79 5.78
C PHE A 230 -34.03 -4.55 5.09
N ARG A 231 -34.75 -3.44 5.26
CA ARG A 231 -34.15 -2.11 5.31
C ARG A 231 -33.60 -1.94 6.73
N PHE A 232 -32.31 -1.71 6.85
CA PHE A 232 -31.75 -0.94 7.97
C PHE A 232 -31.45 0.45 7.42
#